data_AF-A0A4Z1JXA1-F1
#
_entry.id   AF-A0A4Z1JXA1-F1
#
_cell.length_a   1.000
_cell.length_b   1.000
_cell.length_c   1.000
_cell.angle_alpha   90.00
_cell.angle_beta   90.00
_cell.angle_gamma   90.00
#
_symmetry.space_group_name_H-M   'P 1'
#
loop_
_entity.id
_entity.type
_entity.pdbx_description
1 polymer ?
#
loop_
_entity_poly.entity_id
_entity_poly.type
_entity_poly.pdbx_seq_one_letter_code
_entity_poly.pdbx_strand_id
1 'polypeptide(L)'
;MSFKSILDKAKAKGEAFAAQHNFSIPGQSTTHTPPPPQPAPPGYYPQVQPHHNAGAPPPIPQNRPSYSAIHPYWTPSFAPHTHVSDNFRHQLGDHGWGNNELQNYIADRENSFHDENGCLVLRAIASNGRFTSARLTSHMTLARDRGSLVATITPPCASGIWPAFWLLPREPFTWPNDGEIDIMETWNGDATNHTCLHWGHFNGEDWNKHRVVETPVHNMHHAQHTYEFAWNQPENGVGGKMVWYIDGKVVMKATVPEGTRRLNDFQVIINVAMGGNVCQGQRPQDGHYDLRIHSLKMCDEPTGGWGRFENDFIHGPEGHAM
;
A
#
# COMPACT_ATOMS: atom_id res chain seq x y z
N MET A 1 -16.06 -8.45 -0.66
CA MET A 1 -15.24 -9.61 -1.04
C MET A 1 -13.83 -9.09 -1.12
N SER A 2 -12.97 -9.41 -0.16
CA SER A 2 -11.74 -8.61 0.02
C SER A 2 -10.67 -9.36 0.83
N PHE A 3 -10.98 -9.83 2.03
CA PHE A 3 -10.05 -10.54 2.93
C PHE A 3 -9.36 -11.78 2.34
N LYS A 4 -10.13 -12.81 1.94
CA LYS A 4 -9.58 -14.11 1.49
C LYS A 4 -8.64 -13.96 0.29
N SER A 5 -8.94 -13.03 -0.62
CA SER A 5 -8.10 -12.71 -1.79
C SER A 5 -6.68 -12.27 -1.41
N ILE A 6 -6.52 -11.49 -0.33
CA ILE A 6 -5.22 -11.00 0.14
C ILE A 6 -4.43 -12.14 0.81
N LEU A 7 -5.12 -13.08 1.44
CA LEU A 7 -4.51 -14.31 1.95
C LEU A 7 -4.02 -15.23 0.84
N ASP A 8 -4.84 -15.41 -0.19
CA ASP A 8 -4.47 -16.20 -1.37
C ASP A 8 -3.34 -15.51 -2.19
N LYS A 9 -3.23 -14.16 -2.18
CA LYS A 9 -2.04 -13.38 -2.63
C LYS A 9 -0.80 -13.77 -1.80
N ALA A 10 -0.84 -13.51 -0.50
CA ALA A 10 0.29 -13.73 0.40
C ALA A 10 0.84 -15.16 0.35
N LYS A 11 -0.05 -16.16 0.43
CA LYS A 11 0.35 -17.56 0.40
C LYS A 11 1.08 -17.92 -0.91
N ALA A 12 0.50 -17.59 -2.06
CA ALA A 12 1.08 -17.91 -3.35
C ALA A 12 2.42 -17.19 -3.59
N LYS A 13 2.55 -15.94 -3.10
CA LYS A 13 3.79 -15.17 -3.20
C LYS A 13 4.93 -15.82 -2.41
N GLY A 14 4.62 -16.39 -1.23
CA GLY A 14 5.58 -17.17 -0.44
C GLY A 14 6.01 -18.46 -1.11
N GLU A 15 5.08 -19.20 -1.71
CA GLU A 15 5.38 -20.43 -2.45
C GLU A 15 6.25 -20.15 -3.69
N ALA A 16 5.96 -19.08 -4.44
CA ALA A 16 6.75 -18.69 -5.61
C ALA A 16 8.14 -18.15 -5.25
N PHE A 17 8.25 -17.34 -4.21
CA PHE A 17 9.55 -16.85 -3.72
C PHE A 17 10.43 -18.01 -3.25
N ALA A 18 9.87 -18.93 -2.46
CA ALA A 18 10.57 -20.15 -2.03
C ALA A 18 11.04 -21.00 -3.21
N ALA A 19 10.23 -21.14 -4.26
CA ALA A 19 10.59 -21.87 -5.49
C ALA A 19 11.70 -21.18 -6.30
N GLN A 20 11.69 -19.85 -6.41
CA GLN A 20 12.73 -19.08 -7.13
C GLN A 20 14.08 -19.10 -6.40
N HIS A 21 14.07 -19.17 -5.07
CA HIS A 21 15.28 -19.14 -4.23
C HIS A 21 15.66 -20.50 -3.62
N ASN A 22 15.00 -21.58 -4.05
CA ASN A 22 15.29 -22.98 -3.72
C ASN A 22 15.21 -23.31 -2.21
N PHE A 23 14.21 -22.76 -1.51
CA PHE A 23 13.90 -23.03 -0.11
C PHE A 23 12.66 -23.91 0.04
N SER A 24 12.68 -24.86 0.98
CA SER A 24 11.54 -25.74 1.29
C SER A 24 10.69 -25.17 2.43
N ILE A 25 9.37 -25.04 2.22
CA ILE A 25 8.41 -24.66 3.27
C ILE A 25 8.01 -25.91 4.07
N PRO A 26 8.16 -25.95 5.41
CA PRO A 26 7.69 -27.06 6.25
C PRO A 26 6.15 -27.22 6.25
N GLY A 27 5.67 -28.47 6.36
CA GLY A 27 4.28 -28.86 6.07
C GLY A 27 3.25 -28.70 7.19
N GLN A 28 1.97 -28.85 6.83
CA GLN A 28 0.79 -28.58 7.67
C GLN A 28 0.26 -29.81 8.46
N SER A 29 -0.20 -29.58 9.70
CA SER A 29 -1.17 -30.38 10.49
C SER A 29 -1.42 -29.70 11.86
N THR A 30 -2.56 -29.76 12.55
CA THR A 30 -3.91 -30.36 12.30
C THR A 30 -5.04 -29.36 12.60
N THR A 31 -6.32 -29.79 12.55
CA THR A 31 -7.54 -28.99 12.83
C THR A 31 -7.93 -28.92 14.31
N HIS A 32 -8.37 -27.76 14.79
CA HIS A 32 -9.21 -27.62 15.99
C HIS A 32 -10.35 -26.61 15.77
N THR A 33 -11.57 -26.95 16.18
CA THR A 33 -12.77 -26.12 16.11
C THR A 33 -13.11 -25.47 17.46
N PRO A 34 -13.47 -24.17 17.51
CA PRO A 34 -13.88 -23.50 18.75
C PRO A 34 -15.40 -23.67 19.04
N PRO A 35 -15.82 -23.57 20.33
CA PRO A 35 -17.21 -23.70 20.76
C PRO A 35 -18.06 -22.43 20.52
N PRO A 36 -19.41 -22.52 20.53
CA PRO A 36 -20.31 -21.42 20.21
C PRO A 36 -20.47 -20.37 21.34
N PRO A 37 -20.85 -19.12 21.01
CA PRO A 37 -20.93 -18.00 21.95
C PRO A 37 -22.20 -18.00 22.84
N GLN A 38 -22.09 -17.45 24.05
CA GLN A 38 -23.21 -17.16 24.95
C GLN A 38 -23.81 -15.76 24.72
N PRO A 39 -25.10 -15.54 25.04
CA PRO A 39 -25.81 -14.28 24.74
C PRO A 39 -25.55 -13.15 25.75
N ALA A 40 -25.63 -11.91 25.28
CA ALA A 40 -25.44 -10.69 26.07
C ALA A 40 -26.71 -10.24 26.84
N PRO A 41 -26.56 -9.59 28.01
CA PRO A 41 -27.69 -9.08 28.80
C PRO A 41 -28.25 -7.73 28.27
N PRO A 42 -29.53 -7.40 28.54
CA PRO A 42 -30.19 -6.25 27.93
C PRO A 42 -30.04 -4.92 28.69
N GLY A 43 -29.76 -3.86 27.92
CA GLY A 43 -30.45 -2.55 27.95
C GLY A 43 -30.46 -1.71 29.23
N TYR A 44 -29.88 -0.51 29.16
CA TYR A 44 -30.27 0.62 30.02
C TYR A 44 -30.30 1.92 29.21
N TYR A 45 -31.43 2.64 29.28
CA TYR A 45 -31.63 3.94 28.62
C TYR A 45 -31.66 5.06 29.67
N PRO A 46 -30.78 6.08 29.57
CA PRO A 46 -30.96 7.34 30.28
C PRO A 46 -31.86 8.31 29.49
N GLN A 47 -32.72 9.05 30.17
CA GLN A 47 -33.64 10.02 29.55
C GLN A 47 -32.94 11.32 29.13
N VAL A 48 -33.46 11.94 28.07
CA VAL A 48 -33.11 13.30 27.65
C VAL A 48 -34.07 14.31 28.30
N GLN A 49 -33.55 15.38 28.89
CA GLN A 49 -34.33 16.60 29.17
C GLN A 49 -33.82 17.78 28.32
N PRO A 50 -34.72 18.66 27.82
CA PRO A 50 -34.34 19.69 26.86
C PRO A 50 -34.03 21.03 27.54
N HIS A 51 -32.94 21.68 27.14
CA HIS A 51 -32.75 23.11 27.38
C HIS A 51 -32.45 23.85 26.08
N HIS A 52 -33.29 24.83 25.79
CA HIS A 52 -33.13 25.75 24.67
C HIS A 52 -32.30 26.95 25.14
N ASN A 53 -31.28 27.33 24.36
CA ASN A 53 -30.98 28.75 24.13
C ASN A 53 -30.09 28.92 22.91
N ALA A 54 -30.47 29.81 22.00
CA ALA A 54 -29.70 30.14 20.80
C ALA A 54 -28.82 31.38 21.06
N GLY A 55 -27.55 31.29 20.69
CA GLY A 55 -26.60 32.40 20.68
C GLY A 55 -25.75 32.36 19.40
N ALA A 56 -25.45 33.52 18.85
CA ALA A 56 -24.69 33.64 17.60
C ALA A 56 -23.25 33.10 17.74
N PRO A 57 -22.64 32.54 16.67
CA PRO A 57 -21.32 31.95 16.74
C PRO A 57 -20.23 33.01 16.99
N PRO A 58 -19.21 32.73 17.83
CA PRO A 58 -18.09 33.63 18.06
C PRO A 58 -17.16 33.71 16.82
N PRO A 59 -16.42 34.81 16.65
CA PRO A 59 -15.49 34.96 15.54
C PRO A 59 -14.34 33.95 15.62
N ILE A 60 -13.98 33.37 14.47
CA ILE A 60 -12.95 32.33 14.35
C ILE A 60 -11.55 32.92 14.64
N PRO A 61 -10.80 32.41 15.63
CA PRO A 61 -9.42 32.85 15.85
C PRO A 61 -8.52 32.51 14.66
N GLN A 62 -7.84 33.51 14.08
CA GLN A 62 -6.97 33.35 12.90
C GLN A 62 -5.61 32.69 13.21
N ASN A 63 -5.53 31.84 14.23
CA ASN A 63 -4.30 31.11 14.58
C ASN A 63 -4.32 29.70 13.98
N ARG A 64 -4.30 29.62 12.64
CA ARG A 64 -3.97 28.37 11.96
C ARG A 64 -2.45 28.19 12.08
N PRO A 65 -1.94 27.13 12.73
CA PRO A 65 -0.50 26.90 12.75
C PRO A 65 -0.01 26.78 11.31
N SER A 66 1.03 27.54 10.96
CA SER A 66 1.72 27.39 9.70
C SER A 66 2.37 26.00 9.69
N TYR A 67 1.77 25.06 8.96
CA TYR A 67 2.42 23.79 8.69
C TYR A 67 3.77 24.08 8.03
N SER A 68 4.85 23.75 8.72
CA SER A 68 6.21 23.87 8.19
C SER A 68 6.27 23.22 6.81
N ALA A 69 6.94 23.87 5.86
CA ALA A 69 7.07 23.32 4.52
C ALA A 69 7.76 21.96 4.61
N ILE A 70 7.07 20.89 4.18
CA ILE A 70 7.62 19.54 4.17
C ILE A 70 8.84 19.55 3.25
N HIS A 71 10.03 19.35 3.80
CA HIS A 71 11.28 19.32 3.05
C HIS A 71 11.52 17.92 2.47
N PRO A 72 11.48 17.74 1.14
CA PRO A 72 11.84 16.47 0.52
C PRO A 72 13.36 16.33 0.44
N TYR A 73 13.90 15.17 0.85
CA TYR A 73 15.29 14.79 0.58
C TYR A 73 15.44 14.02 -0.73
N TRP A 74 14.33 13.52 -1.30
CA TRP A 74 14.30 12.92 -2.63
C TRP A 74 12.96 13.17 -3.34
N THR A 75 13.05 13.50 -4.62
CA THR A 75 11.94 13.66 -5.56
C THR A 75 12.46 13.24 -6.94
N PRO A 76 11.88 12.24 -7.61
CA PRO A 76 12.26 11.89 -8.98
C PRO A 76 11.76 12.95 -9.95
N SER A 77 12.49 13.16 -11.05
CA SER A 77 12.01 14.00 -12.16
C SER A 77 10.99 13.22 -12.99
N PHE A 78 9.80 13.79 -13.14
CA PHE A 78 8.76 13.34 -14.08
C PHE A 78 8.64 14.25 -15.31
N ALA A 79 9.67 15.06 -15.63
CA ALA A 79 9.65 15.87 -16.84
C ALA A 79 9.59 14.99 -18.10
N PRO A 80 8.88 15.38 -19.18
CA PRO A 80 8.63 14.52 -20.35
C PRO A 80 9.89 13.94 -21.01
N HIS A 81 11.01 14.67 -20.92
CA HIS A 81 12.31 14.29 -21.49
C HIS A 81 13.18 13.43 -20.54
N THR A 82 12.81 13.29 -19.26
CA THR A 82 13.50 12.40 -18.31
C THR A 82 13.19 10.95 -18.68
N HIS A 83 14.19 10.08 -18.70
CA HIS A 83 13.93 8.66 -18.90
C HIS A 83 13.44 8.03 -17.58
N VAL A 84 12.44 7.13 -17.66
CA VAL A 84 11.96 6.38 -16.47
C VAL A 84 13.12 5.65 -15.77
N SER A 85 14.10 5.18 -16.56
CA SER A 85 15.32 4.51 -16.10
C SER A 85 16.22 5.38 -15.21
N ASP A 86 16.09 6.71 -15.24
CA ASP A 86 16.95 7.63 -14.48
C ASP A 86 16.64 7.59 -12.98
N ASN A 87 15.40 7.22 -12.63
CA ASN A 87 14.90 7.19 -11.25
C ASN A 87 14.48 5.77 -10.80
N PHE A 88 14.15 4.88 -11.75
CA PHE A 88 13.63 3.55 -11.49
C PHE A 88 14.33 2.48 -12.33
N ARG A 89 14.30 1.23 -11.84
CA ARG A 89 14.65 0.03 -12.58
C ARG A 89 13.38 -0.72 -12.96
N HIS A 90 13.24 -1.10 -14.23
CA HIS A 90 12.19 -2.02 -14.67
C HIS A 90 12.46 -3.43 -14.16
N GLN A 91 11.42 -4.07 -13.64
CA GLN A 91 11.38 -5.48 -13.29
C GLN A 91 10.64 -6.21 -14.41
N LEU A 92 11.24 -7.25 -15.00
CA LEU A 92 10.81 -7.81 -16.30
C LEU A 92 10.30 -9.25 -16.19
N GLY A 93 9.31 -9.60 -17.02
CA GLY A 93 8.84 -10.97 -17.20
C GLY A 93 7.37 -11.22 -16.83
N ASP A 94 6.93 -12.45 -17.10
CA ASP A 94 5.54 -12.94 -17.11
C ASP A 94 5.34 -14.20 -16.25
N HIS A 95 6.26 -14.49 -15.33
CA HIS A 95 6.27 -15.68 -14.48
C HIS A 95 5.20 -15.67 -13.36
N GLY A 96 4.11 -14.92 -13.52
CA GLY A 96 3.00 -14.81 -12.57
C GLY A 96 3.28 -14.04 -11.27
N TRP A 97 4.53 -13.62 -11.03
CA TRP A 97 4.98 -12.75 -9.92
C TRP A 97 4.55 -13.18 -8.50
N GLY A 98 4.29 -14.48 -8.34
CA GLY A 98 3.79 -15.08 -7.11
C GLY A 98 2.28 -14.99 -6.89
N ASN A 99 1.52 -14.32 -7.76
CA ASN A 99 0.08 -14.12 -7.57
C ASN A 99 -0.78 -14.62 -8.75
N ASN A 100 -0.22 -15.44 -9.65
CA ASN A 100 -0.86 -15.87 -10.90
C ASN A 100 -1.27 -14.70 -11.82
N GLU A 101 -0.45 -13.64 -11.82
CA GLU A 101 -0.60 -12.46 -12.67
C GLU A 101 -0.47 -12.81 -14.18
N LEU A 102 -1.22 -12.11 -15.04
CA LEU A 102 -1.36 -12.44 -16.47
C LEU A 102 -0.39 -11.68 -17.39
N GLN A 103 0.14 -10.54 -16.93
CA GLN A 103 0.93 -9.64 -17.76
C GLN A 103 2.41 -10.00 -17.83
N ASN A 104 3.01 -9.72 -18.98
CA ASN A 104 4.45 -9.54 -19.07
C ASN A 104 4.82 -8.10 -18.69
N TYR A 105 5.61 -7.90 -17.63
CA TYR A 105 6.19 -6.59 -17.36
C TYR A 105 7.37 -6.35 -18.31
N ILE A 106 7.32 -5.25 -19.07
CA ILE A 106 8.32 -4.91 -20.08
C ILE A 106 8.79 -3.45 -19.96
N ALA A 107 9.95 -3.15 -20.55
CA ALA A 107 10.57 -1.81 -20.51
C ALA A 107 10.17 -0.90 -21.68
N ASP A 108 9.03 -1.16 -22.31
CA ASP A 108 8.57 -0.44 -23.49
C ASP A 108 8.00 0.94 -23.11
N ARG A 109 8.24 1.93 -23.98
CA ARG A 109 7.75 3.31 -23.81
C ARG A 109 6.22 3.42 -23.88
N GLU A 110 5.53 2.41 -24.39
CA GLU A 110 4.06 2.34 -24.33
C GLU A 110 3.56 1.91 -22.94
N ASN A 111 4.36 1.16 -22.17
CA ASN A 111 3.99 0.67 -20.84
C ASN A 111 4.50 1.56 -19.70
N SER A 112 5.57 2.35 -19.91
CA SER A 112 6.03 3.33 -18.92
C SER A 112 6.66 4.56 -19.58
N PHE A 113 6.16 5.74 -19.22
CA PHE A 113 6.60 7.03 -19.79
C PHE A 113 6.25 8.20 -18.86
N HIS A 114 6.84 9.36 -19.12
CA HIS A 114 6.40 10.63 -18.55
C HIS A 114 5.52 11.36 -19.57
N ASP A 115 4.36 11.88 -19.15
CA ASP A 115 3.47 12.65 -20.02
C ASP A 115 3.72 14.17 -19.96
N GLU A 116 3.16 14.92 -20.91
CA GLU A 116 3.32 16.38 -21.03
C GLU A 116 2.82 17.17 -19.81
N ASN A 117 2.05 16.56 -18.90
CA ASN A 117 1.60 17.19 -17.65
C ASN A 117 2.60 16.96 -16.51
N GLY A 118 3.72 16.27 -16.75
CA GLY A 118 4.70 15.91 -15.73
C GLY A 118 4.28 14.73 -14.86
N CYS A 119 3.43 13.82 -15.37
CA CYS A 119 3.04 12.60 -14.67
C CYS A 119 3.91 11.41 -15.11
N LEU A 120 4.37 10.58 -14.17
CA LEU A 120 4.80 9.23 -14.50
C LEU A 120 3.56 8.35 -14.74
N VAL A 121 3.47 7.75 -15.92
CA VAL A 121 2.37 6.88 -16.33
C VAL A 121 2.89 5.44 -16.45
N LEU A 122 2.23 4.50 -15.78
CA LEU A 122 2.37 3.07 -16.02
C LEU A 122 1.08 2.59 -16.68
N ARG A 123 1.19 2.08 -17.90
CA ARG A 123 0.07 1.65 -18.72
C ARG A 123 0.06 0.14 -18.84
N ALA A 124 -0.98 -0.48 -18.29
CA ALA A 124 -1.32 -1.87 -18.60
C ALA A 124 -2.09 -1.92 -19.93
N ILE A 125 -1.78 -2.91 -20.77
CA ILE A 125 -2.34 -3.08 -22.12
C ILE A 125 -2.89 -4.49 -22.25
N ALA A 126 -4.17 -4.60 -22.59
CA ALA A 126 -4.82 -5.83 -23.00
C ALA A 126 -5.14 -5.75 -24.50
N SER A 127 -4.74 -6.74 -25.27
CA SER A 127 -5.07 -6.83 -26.70
C SER A 127 -5.10 -8.27 -27.17
N ASN A 128 -6.25 -8.74 -27.63
CA ASN A 128 -6.47 -10.07 -28.20
C ASN A 128 -5.94 -11.21 -27.29
N GLY A 129 -6.13 -11.06 -25.98
CA GLY A 129 -5.67 -12.02 -24.96
C GLY A 129 -4.17 -11.95 -24.63
N ARG A 130 -3.42 -10.98 -25.17
CA ARG A 130 -2.06 -10.62 -24.74
C ARG A 130 -2.12 -9.49 -23.71
N PHE A 131 -1.24 -9.56 -22.71
CA PHE A 131 -1.21 -8.62 -21.59
C PHE A 131 0.22 -8.11 -21.38
N THR A 132 0.43 -6.79 -21.45
CA THR A 132 1.71 -6.14 -21.09
C THR A 132 1.50 -5.03 -20.08
N SER A 133 2.50 -4.75 -19.26
CA SER A 133 2.45 -3.67 -18.28
C SER A 133 3.88 -3.23 -17.90
N ALA A 134 4.01 -2.34 -16.91
CA ALA A 134 5.27 -2.00 -16.28
C ALA A 134 5.25 -2.29 -14.77
N ARG A 135 6.42 -2.67 -14.24
CA ARG A 135 6.73 -2.75 -12.82
C ARG A 135 8.08 -2.07 -12.58
N LEU A 136 8.07 -1.04 -11.74
CA LEU A 136 9.21 -0.15 -11.50
C LEU A 136 9.65 -0.27 -10.04
N THR A 137 10.96 -0.33 -9.80
CA THR A 137 11.57 -0.23 -8.45
C THR A 137 12.46 1.02 -8.39
N SER A 138 12.33 1.89 -7.39
CA SER A 138 13.15 3.10 -7.27
C SER A 138 14.64 2.79 -7.02
N HIS A 139 15.55 3.55 -7.62
CA HIS A 139 16.99 3.41 -7.31
C HIS A 139 17.33 3.83 -5.87
N MET A 140 16.57 4.80 -5.35
CA MET A 140 16.63 5.31 -3.97
C MET A 140 15.89 4.36 -3.03
N THR A 141 16.47 4.05 -1.86
CA THR A 141 15.71 3.45 -0.74
C THR A 141 15.08 4.57 0.10
N LEU A 142 14.27 4.22 1.11
CA LEU A 142 13.81 5.21 2.09
C LEU A 142 14.97 5.96 2.77
N ALA A 143 16.16 5.36 2.91
CA ALA A 143 17.46 5.99 3.25
C ALA A 143 17.51 6.82 4.57
N ARG A 144 16.45 6.73 5.39
CA ARG A 144 16.29 7.39 6.68
C ARG A 144 15.61 6.45 7.66
N ASP A 145 16.00 6.52 8.92
CA ASP A 145 15.38 5.74 10.00
C ASP A 145 14.02 6.31 10.41
N ARG A 146 13.75 7.57 10.05
CA ARG A 146 12.44 8.23 10.17
C ARG A 146 12.20 9.13 8.97
N GLY A 147 10.95 9.23 8.52
CA GLY A 147 10.54 10.11 7.44
C GLY A 147 9.10 9.86 7.00
N SER A 148 8.74 10.40 5.84
CA SER A 148 7.55 9.95 5.11
C SER A 148 7.77 9.86 3.61
N LEU A 149 7.02 8.97 2.98
CA LEU A 149 6.92 8.75 1.55
C LEU A 149 5.52 9.18 1.11
N VAL A 150 5.44 10.15 0.21
CA VAL A 150 4.18 10.76 -0.24
C VAL A 150 4.05 10.61 -1.75
N ALA A 151 2.90 10.13 -2.21
CA ALA A 151 2.56 10.05 -3.63
C ALA A 151 1.14 10.60 -3.90
N THR A 152 0.99 11.37 -4.97
CA THR A 152 -0.32 11.79 -5.49
C THR A 152 -0.64 10.95 -6.72
N ILE A 153 -1.72 10.17 -6.66
CA ILE A 153 -2.00 9.09 -7.61
C ILE A 153 -3.44 9.17 -8.13
N THR A 154 -3.62 8.88 -9.43
CA THR A 154 -4.91 8.44 -9.99
C THR A 154 -4.73 7.03 -10.56
N PRO A 155 -5.29 5.99 -9.91
CA PRO A 155 -5.18 4.60 -10.37
C PRO A 155 -6.28 4.25 -11.39
N PRO A 156 -6.06 3.23 -12.24
CA PRO A 156 -7.10 2.66 -13.07
C PRO A 156 -8.04 1.78 -12.23
N CYS A 157 -9.35 1.91 -12.45
CA CYS A 157 -10.36 1.08 -11.80
C CYS A 157 -11.12 0.27 -12.86
N ALA A 158 -10.83 -1.03 -12.97
CA ALA A 158 -11.52 -1.94 -13.89
C ALA A 158 -11.43 -3.41 -13.45
N SER A 159 -12.38 -4.24 -13.92
CA SER A 159 -12.35 -5.71 -13.80
C SER A 159 -10.99 -6.28 -14.21
N GLY A 160 -10.38 -7.12 -13.36
CA GLY A 160 -9.11 -7.78 -13.66
C GLY A 160 -7.89 -6.86 -13.72
N ILE A 161 -7.97 -5.62 -13.24
CA ILE A 161 -6.84 -4.68 -13.13
C ILE A 161 -6.51 -4.46 -11.66
N TRP A 162 -5.22 -4.50 -11.31
CA TRP A 162 -4.70 -4.38 -9.94
C TRP A 162 -3.46 -3.45 -9.90
N PRO A 163 -3.66 -2.12 -9.80
CA PRO A 163 -2.58 -1.18 -9.53
C PRO A 163 -2.08 -1.27 -8.09
N ALA A 164 -0.78 -1.06 -7.91
CA ALA A 164 -0.14 -1.06 -6.59
C ALA A 164 0.94 0.02 -6.45
N PHE A 165 1.04 0.61 -5.26
CA PHE A 165 2.13 1.46 -4.78
C PHE A 165 2.53 0.99 -3.38
N TRP A 166 3.76 0.50 -3.26
CA TRP A 166 4.17 -0.37 -2.16
C TRP A 166 5.69 -0.40 -1.99
N LEU A 167 6.19 -1.16 -1.02
CA LEU A 167 7.59 -1.21 -0.63
C LEU A 167 8.06 -2.64 -0.38
N LEU A 168 9.27 -2.95 -0.85
CA LEU A 168 10.05 -4.12 -0.46
C LEU A 168 11.48 -3.70 -0.09
N PRO A 169 12.19 -4.47 0.76
CA PRO A 169 13.62 -4.36 0.95
C PRO A 169 14.42 -4.32 -0.36
N ARG A 170 15.60 -3.69 -0.32
CA ARG A 170 16.61 -3.84 -1.37
C ARG A 170 17.13 -5.28 -1.42
N GLU A 171 17.22 -5.81 -2.63
CA GLU A 171 17.80 -7.12 -2.91
C GLU A 171 19.26 -7.25 -2.42
N PRO A 172 19.67 -8.39 -1.84
CA PRO A 172 18.85 -9.56 -1.54
C PRO A 172 18.03 -9.41 -0.25
N PHE A 173 16.82 -9.97 -0.26
CA PHE A 173 15.97 -10.14 0.91
C PHE A 173 15.25 -11.50 0.87
N THR A 174 14.55 -11.86 1.95
CA THR A 174 13.74 -13.08 2.07
C THR A 174 12.28 -12.73 2.28
N TRP A 175 11.42 -12.97 1.28
CA TRP A 175 9.99 -12.80 1.46
C TRP A 175 9.38 -13.98 2.25
N PRO A 176 8.44 -13.76 3.18
CA PRO A 176 7.92 -12.48 3.68
C PRO A 176 8.71 -11.89 4.85
N ASN A 177 9.66 -12.64 5.42
CA ASN A 177 10.28 -12.35 6.72
C ASN A 177 10.94 -10.97 6.81
N ASP A 178 11.63 -10.53 5.74
CA ASP A 178 12.25 -9.19 5.68
C ASP A 178 11.23 -8.06 5.49
N GLY A 179 9.96 -8.36 5.20
CA GLY A 179 8.83 -7.43 5.19
C GLY A 179 8.30 -7.01 3.80
N GLU A 180 7.00 -6.71 3.72
CA GLU A 180 6.34 -6.00 2.61
C GLU A 180 5.33 -5.00 3.19
N ILE A 181 5.32 -3.78 2.63
CA ILE A 181 4.43 -2.69 3.03
C ILE A 181 3.66 -2.22 1.81
N ASP A 182 2.36 -2.52 1.78
CA ASP A 182 1.45 -2.09 0.72
C ASP A 182 0.73 -0.81 1.16
N ILE A 183 0.94 0.28 0.42
CA ILE A 183 0.41 1.61 0.77
C ILE A 183 -0.93 1.83 0.07
N MET A 184 -0.95 1.57 -1.24
CA MET A 184 -2.14 1.61 -2.09
C MET A 184 -2.20 0.33 -2.92
N GLU A 185 -3.29 -0.42 -2.76
CA GLU A 185 -3.73 -1.48 -3.65
C GLU A 185 -5.25 -1.39 -3.86
N THR A 186 -5.70 -1.56 -5.09
CA THR A 186 -7.12 -1.80 -5.42
C THR A 186 -7.17 -2.83 -6.53
N TRP A 187 -8.27 -3.56 -6.68
CA TRP A 187 -8.46 -4.47 -7.81
C TRP A 187 -9.91 -4.50 -8.26
N ASN A 188 -10.14 -5.02 -9.47
CA ASN A 188 -11.46 -5.17 -10.08
C ASN A 188 -12.30 -3.88 -10.18
N GLY A 189 -11.69 -2.71 -9.95
CA GLY A 189 -12.37 -1.42 -9.92
C GLY A 189 -13.31 -1.22 -8.73
N ASP A 190 -13.07 -1.89 -7.60
CA ASP A 190 -13.92 -1.83 -6.40
C ASP A 190 -13.87 -0.49 -5.64
N ALA A 191 -13.01 0.44 -6.07
CA ALA A 191 -12.76 1.74 -5.43
C ALA A 191 -12.44 1.65 -3.93
N THR A 192 -11.85 0.53 -3.50
CA THR A 192 -11.40 0.28 -2.13
C THR A 192 -9.89 0.17 -2.10
N ASN A 193 -9.27 0.96 -1.23
CA ASN A 193 -7.85 0.85 -0.93
C ASN A 193 -7.62 -0.27 0.08
N HIS A 194 -6.71 -1.17 -0.22
CA HIS A 194 -6.25 -2.22 0.67
C HIS A 194 -4.82 -1.84 1.10
N THR A 195 -4.68 -1.47 2.37
CA THR A 195 -3.38 -1.20 2.99
C THR A 195 -2.95 -2.48 3.71
N CYS A 196 -1.77 -3.02 3.37
CA CYS A 196 -1.31 -4.31 3.89
C CYS A 196 0.10 -4.22 4.49
N LEU A 197 0.37 -5.11 5.45
CA LEU A 197 1.70 -5.34 6.02
C LEU A 197 1.92 -6.86 6.15
N HIS A 198 3.01 -7.37 5.58
CA HIS A 198 3.37 -8.79 5.60
C HIS A 198 4.77 -8.96 6.23
N TRP A 199 4.95 -9.93 7.13
CA TRP A 199 6.28 -10.22 7.75
C TRP A 199 6.48 -11.67 8.20
N GLY A 200 5.62 -12.58 7.77
CA GLY A 200 5.70 -14.02 8.08
C GLY A 200 4.80 -14.81 7.15
N HIS A 201 4.93 -16.13 7.11
CA HIS A 201 4.19 -16.94 6.12
C HIS A 201 2.72 -17.09 6.53
N PHE A 202 1.75 -16.97 5.63
CA PHE A 202 0.36 -17.24 6.04
C PHE A 202 0.10 -18.75 6.15
N ASN A 203 0.48 -19.31 7.30
CA ASN A 203 0.33 -20.70 7.70
C ASN A 203 -0.34 -20.81 9.09
N GLY A 204 -0.46 -22.01 9.65
CA GLY A 204 -1.14 -22.22 10.94
C GLY A 204 -0.45 -21.61 12.16
N GLU A 205 0.87 -21.40 12.11
CA GLU A 205 1.67 -20.81 13.20
C GLU A 205 1.75 -19.29 13.07
N ASP A 206 1.81 -18.79 11.83
CA ASP A 206 2.08 -17.39 11.46
C ASP A 206 0.82 -16.64 10.94
N TRP A 207 -0.38 -17.18 11.18
CA TRP A 207 -1.68 -16.63 10.77
C TRP A 207 -1.82 -15.11 11.05
N ASN A 208 -1.31 -14.63 12.17
CA ASN A 208 -1.39 -13.24 12.60
C ASN A 208 -0.26 -12.32 12.06
N LYS A 209 0.71 -12.84 11.30
CA LYS A 209 1.87 -12.09 10.75
C LYS A 209 1.57 -11.33 9.46
N HIS A 210 0.34 -10.85 9.40
CA HIS A 210 -0.26 -10.15 8.29
C HIS A 210 -1.30 -9.17 8.83
N ARG A 211 -1.38 -7.97 8.26
CA ARG A 211 -2.39 -6.95 8.61
C ARG A 211 -2.98 -6.34 7.36
N VAL A 212 -4.28 -6.05 7.42
CA VAL A 212 -5.04 -5.39 6.36
C VAL A 212 -5.95 -4.32 6.96
N VAL A 213 -6.09 -3.19 6.26
CA VAL A 213 -7.27 -2.31 6.38
C VAL A 213 -7.84 -2.02 4.99
N GLU A 214 -9.16 -2.13 4.88
CA GLU A 214 -9.95 -1.76 3.72
C GLU A 214 -10.53 -0.35 3.91
N THR A 215 -10.15 0.59 3.05
CA THR A 215 -10.64 1.97 3.07
C THR A 215 -11.38 2.30 1.77
N PRO A 216 -12.71 2.53 1.79
CA PRO A 216 -13.44 2.99 0.62
C PRO A 216 -12.97 4.38 0.17
N VAL A 217 -12.70 4.53 -1.13
CA VAL A 217 -12.27 5.78 -1.78
C VAL A 217 -13.22 6.04 -2.96
N HIS A 218 -14.43 6.52 -2.67
CA HIS A 218 -15.56 6.50 -3.61
C HIS A 218 -15.31 7.14 -4.99
N ASN A 219 -14.40 8.10 -5.10
CA ASN A 219 -14.04 8.82 -6.33
C ASN A 219 -12.65 8.44 -6.89
N MET A 220 -12.05 7.33 -6.44
CA MET A 220 -10.70 6.85 -6.82
C MET A 220 -10.44 6.86 -8.34
N HIS A 221 -11.46 6.52 -9.13
CA HIS A 221 -11.43 6.42 -10.59
C HIS A 221 -11.44 7.78 -11.33
N HIS A 222 -11.68 8.89 -10.63
CA HIS A 222 -11.90 10.21 -11.21
C HIS A 222 -11.14 11.35 -10.52
N ALA A 223 -10.41 11.08 -9.44
CA ALA A 223 -9.69 12.08 -8.67
C ALA A 223 -8.21 11.73 -8.47
N GLN A 224 -7.45 12.73 -8.04
CA GLN A 224 -6.13 12.53 -7.47
C GLN A 224 -6.30 12.28 -5.97
N HIS A 225 -5.69 11.21 -5.47
CA HIS A 225 -5.63 10.91 -4.04
C HIS A 225 -4.18 10.95 -3.57
N THR A 226 -3.96 11.48 -2.36
CA THR A 226 -2.62 11.52 -1.75
C THR A 226 -2.47 10.39 -0.76
N TYR A 227 -1.53 9.50 -1.05
CA TYR A 227 -1.13 8.39 -0.21
C TYR A 227 0.17 8.75 0.50
N GLU A 228 0.20 8.61 1.83
CA GLU A 228 1.40 8.85 2.62
C GLU A 228 1.68 7.66 3.54
N PHE A 229 2.93 7.21 3.56
CA PHE A 229 3.46 6.27 4.53
C PHE A 229 4.53 6.98 5.36
N ALA A 230 4.33 7.05 6.68
CA ALA A 230 5.27 7.65 7.61
C ALA A 230 5.83 6.59 8.56
N TRP A 231 7.13 6.67 8.86
CA TRP A 231 7.78 5.74 9.78
C TRP A 231 8.73 6.45 10.75
N ASN A 232 8.87 5.88 11.94
CA ASN A 232 9.87 6.28 12.94
C ASN A 232 10.45 5.01 13.57
N GLN A 233 11.62 4.59 13.10
CA GLN A 233 12.36 3.41 13.57
C GLN A 233 13.61 3.87 14.34
N PRO A 234 13.96 3.25 15.48
CA PRO A 234 15.19 3.56 16.19
C PRO A 234 16.44 3.17 15.38
N GLU A 235 17.57 3.82 15.70
CA GLU A 235 18.88 3.58 15.03
C GLU A 235 19.37 2.13 15.18
N ASN A 236 19.01 1.45 16.28
CA ASN A 236 19.31 0.02 16.47
C ASN A 236 18.50 -0.91 15.55
N GLY A 237 17.51 -0.39 14.80
CA GLY A 237 16.66 -1.15 13.88
C GLY A 237 15.59 -2.03 14.51
N VAL A 238 15.45 -2.05 15.83
CA VAL A 238 14.51 -2.94 16.54
C VAL A 238 13.20 -2.22 16.81
N GLY A 239 12.11 -2.76 16.29
CA GLY A 239 10.79 -2.14 16.37
C GLY A 239 10.72 -0.80 15.62
N GLY A 240 9.80 0.05 16.04
CA GLY A 240 9.48 1.31 15.38
C GLY A 240 7.97 1.48 15.18
N LYS A 241 7.57 2.62 14.64
CA LYS A 241 6.19 3.02 14.40
C LYS A 241 5.97 3.27 12.92
N MET A 242 4.84 2.81 12.39
CA MET A 242 4.39 3.04 11.01
C MET A 242 2.96 3.55 11.02
N VAL A 243 2.67 4.54 10.16
CA VAL A 243 1.32 5.10 9.98
C VAL A 243 1.08 5.37 8.49
N TRP A 244 -0.08 4.94 8.00
CA TRP A 244 -0.55 5.13 6.64
C TRP A 244 -1.67 6.15 6.60
N TYR A 245 -1.68 6.97 5.56
CA TYR A 245 -2.69 8.01 5.35
C TYR A 245 -3.22 8.01 3.91
N ILE A 246 -4.50 8.33 3.77
CA ILE A 246 -5.16 8.66 2.49
C ILE A 246 -5.80 10.04 2.65
N ASP A 247 -5.46 10.97 1.76
CA ASP A 247 -5.92 12.37 1.77
C ASP A 247 -5.74 13.05 3.14
N GLY A 248 -4.62 12.75 3.80
CA GLY A 248 -4.27 13.28 5.12
C GLY A 248 -5.02 12.65 6.30
N LYS A 249 -5.92 11.68 6.09
CA LYS A 249 -6.58 10.93 7.16
C LYS A 249 -5.80 9.66 7.47
N VAL A 250 -5.61 9.32 8.75
CA VAL A 250 -5.00 8.04 9.13
C VAL A 250 -5.93 6.88 8.78
N VAL A 251 -5.39 5.87 8.10
CA VAL A 251 -6.16 4.67 7.67
C VAL A 251 -5.64 3.38 8.28
N MET A 252 -4.36 3.32 8.66
CA MET A 252 -3.77 2.20 9.37
C MET A 252 -2.56 2.68 10.19
N LYS A 253 -2.30 2.00 11.30
CA LYS A 253 -1.01 2.00 11.99
C LYS A 253 -0.55 0.59 12.30
N ALA A 254 0.75 0.44 12.54
CA ALA A 254 1.37 -0.78 13.05
C ALA A 254 2.75 -0.47 13.66
N THR A 255 3.20 -1.27 14.62
CA THR A 255 4.63 -1.33 14.98
C THR A 255 5.42 -2.06 13.91
N VAL A 256 6.70 -1.71 13.70
CA VAL A 256 7.58 -2.52 12.84
C VAL A 256 7.75 -3.90 13.49
N PRO A 257 7.42 -5.00 12.78
CA PRO A 257 7.51 -6.34 13.35
C PRO A 257 8.95 -6.79 13.62
N GLU A 258 9.11 -7.77 14.51
CA GLU A 258 10.38 -8.46 14.72
C GLU A 258 10.76 -9.26 13.45
N GLY A 259 12.05 -9.21 13.08
CA GLY A 259 12.58 -9.87 11.88
C GLY A 259 12.48 -9.03 10.60
N THR A 260 11.61 -8.03 10.54
CA THR A 260 11.51 -7.10 9.40
C THR A 260 12.84 -6.35 9.18
N ARG A 261 13.27 -6.24 7.92
CA ARG A 261 14.46 -5.48 7.52
C ARG A 261 14.34 -4.01 7.97
N ARG A 262 15.46 -3.32 8.18
CA ARG A 262 15.42 -1.89 8.50
C ARG A 262 14.71 -1.13 7.39
N LEU A 263 13.73 -0.28 7.74
CA LEU A 263 12.87 0.40 6.77
C LEU A 263 13.67 1.33 5.83
N ASN A 264 14.80 1.86 6.30
CA ASN A 264 15.72 2.67 5.51
C ASN A 264 16.29 1.96 4.26
N ASP A 265 16.19 0.62 4.17
CA ASP A 265 16.65 -0.18 3.04
C ASP A 265 15.53 -0.53 2.04
N PHE A 266 14.27 -0.17 2.33
CA PHE A 266 13.14 -0.45 1.44
C PHE A 266 13.15 0.46 0.20
N GLN A 267 12.86 -0.12 -0.96
CA GLN A 267 12.70 0.56 -2.25
C GLN A 267 11.20 0.69 -2.59
N VAL A 268 10.84 1.79 -3.25
CA VAL A 268 9.48 2.03 -3.78
C VAL A 268 9.22 1.11 -4.96
N ILE A 269 8.07 0.47 -4.99
CA ILE A 269 7.58 -0.29 -6.14
C ILE A 269 6.24 0.29 -6.62
N ILE A 270 6.12 0.42 -7.94
CA ILE A 270 4.92 0.91 -8.64
C ILE A 270 4.65 -0.06 -9.80
N ASN A 271 3.44 -0.60 -9.90
CA ASN A 271 3.03 -1.47 -11.02
C ASN A 271 1.52 -1.45 -11.26
N VAL A 272 1.13 -2.00 -12.42
CA VAL A 272 -0.26 -2.38 -12.70
C VAL A 272 -0.29 -3.86 -13.09
N ALA A 273 -0.67 -4.72 -12.14
CA ALA A 273 -0.92 -6.13 -12.40
C ALA A 273 -2.26 -6.32 -13.14
N MET A 274 -2.38 -7.45 -13.83
CA MET A 274 -3.56 -7.84 -14.62
C MET A 274 -3.96 -9.26 -14.21
N GLY A 275 -5.19 -9.45 -13.76
CA GLY A 275 -5.65 -10.70 -13.18
C GLY A 275 -4.97 -11.02 -11.84
N GLY A 276 -4.58 -12.28 -11.64
CA GLY A 276 -4.05 -12.78 -10.38
C GLY A 276 -5.10 -13.15 -9.33
N ASN A 277 -4.63 -13.69 -8.20
CA ASN A 277 -5.47 -14.28 -7.14
C ASN A 277 -6.49 -13.29 -6.58
N VAL A 278 -6.09 -12.03 -6.36
CA VAL A 278 -6.98 -10.97 -5.85
C VAL A 278 -8.12 -10.64 -6.82
N CYS A 279 -7.87 -10.74 -8.13
CA CYS A 279 -8.89 -10.53 -9.15
C CYS A 279 -9.89 -11.69 -9.28
N GLN A 280 -9.66 -12.83 -8.59
CA GLN A 280 -10.58 -13.97 -8.52
C GLN A 280 -11.01 -14.50 -9.90
N GLY A 281 -10.06 -14.58 -10.84
CA GLY A 281 -10.30 -15.05 -12.21
C GLY A 281 -10.91 -14.00 -13.16
N GLN A 282 -11.24 -12.80 -12.68
CA GLN A 282 -11.59 -11.69 -13.56
C GLN A 282 -10.40 -11.32 -14.45
N ARG A 283 -10.70 -10.92 -15.68
CA ARG A 283 -9.75 -10.45 -16.68
C ARG A 283 -10.15 -9.06 -17.17
N PRO A 284 -9.19 -8.21 -17.55
CA PRO A 284 -9.49 -6.96 -18.22
C PRO A 284 -10.01 -7.22 -19.64
N GLN A 285 -10.78 -6.24 -20.14
CA GLN A 285 -11.16 -6.17 -21.55
C GLN A 285 -10.00 -5.59 -22.36
N ASP A 286 -10.02 -5.75 -23.69
CA ASP A 286 -9.04 -5.12 -24.56
C ASP A 286 -9.06 -3.59 -24.43
N GLY A 287 -7.89 -2.98 -24.30
CA GLY A 287 -7.73 -1.55 -24.03
C GLY A 287 -6.46 -1.21 -23.25
N HIS A 288 -6.42 0.00 -22.70
CA HIS A 288 -5.32 0.55 -21.92
C HIS A 288 -5.81 1.03 -20.55
N TYR A 289 -5.01 0.80 -19.52
CA TYR A 289 -5.33 1.12 -18.13
C TYR A 289 -4.14 1.84 -17.47
N ASP A 290 -4.29 3.14 -17.26
CA ASP A 290 -3.20 4.04 -16.87
C ASP A 290 -3.20 4.31 -15.36
N LEU A 291 -2.14 3.90 -14.67
CA LEU A 291 -1.77 4.37 -13.33
C LEU A 291 -0.93 5.63 -13.48
N ARG A 292 -1.43 6.76 -12.98
CA ARG A 292 -0.79 8.07 -13.12
C ARG A 292 -0.29 8.55 -11.76
N ILE A 293 1.02 8.77 -11.66
CA ILE A 293 1.69 9.33 -10.50
C ILE A 293 1.97 10.80 -10.81
N HIS A 294 1.20 11.69 -10.18
CA HIS A 294 1.27 13.15 -10.39
C HIS A 294 2.39 13.78 -9.55
N SER A 295 2.69 13.18 -8.39
CA SER A 295 3.86 13.52 -7.58
C SER A 295 4.34 12.31 -6.78
N LEU A 296 5.63 12.25 -6.49
CA LEU A 296 6.26 11.28 -5.59
C LEU A 296 7.41 11.97 -4.87
N LYS A 297 7.53 11.79 -3.55
CA LYS A 297 8.62 12.38 -2.76
C LYS A 297 8.87 11.62 -1.46
N MET A 298 10.11 11.67 -0.96
CA MET A 298 10.48 11.25 0.38
C MET A 298 10.94 12.45 1.19
N CYS A 299 10.48 12.56 2.45
CA CYS A 299 10.56 13.76 3.27
C CYS A 299 11.07 13.44 4.69
N ASP A 300 11.85 14.34 5.29
CA ASP A 300 12.41 14.13 6.65
C ASP A 300 11.36 14.24 7.78
N GLU A 301 10.14 14.68 7.45
CA GLU A 301 9.01 14.83 8.38
C GLU A 301 7.65 14.56 7.68
N PRO A 302 6.71 13.82 8.30
CA PRO A 302 5.37 13.59 7.75
C PRO A 302 4.47 14.82 7.69
N THR A 303 3.43 14.76 6.87
CA THR A 303 2.42 15.84 6.76
C THR A 303 1.76 16.12 8.12
N GLY A 304 1.89 17.36 8.60
CA GLY A 304 1.40 17.77 9.93
C GLY A 304 2.39 17.55 11.08
N GLY A 305 3.57 17.00 10.78
CA GLY A 305 4.71 16.94 11.69
C GLY A 305 4.73 15.76 12.66
N TRP A 306 5.88 15.59 13.32
CA TRP A 306 6.11 14.45 14.23
C TRP A 306 5.14 14.42 15.43
N GLY A 307 4.67 15.57 15.91
CA GLY A 307 3.64 15.62 16.96
C GLY A 307 2.29 15.04 16.52
N ARG A 308 1.90 15.26 15.25
CA ARG A 308 0.71 14.63 14.67
C ARG A 308 0.94 13.13 14.46
N PHE A 309 2.09 12.74 13.92
CA PHE A 309 2.44 11.33 13.73
C PHE A 309 2.32 10.53 15.03
N GLU A 310 2.83 11.06 16.14
CA GLU A 310 2.74 10.42 17.45
C GLU A 310 1.29 10.33 17.96
N ASN A 311 0.49 11.39 17.78
CA ASN A 311 -0.94 11.35 18.10
C ASN A 311 -1.71 10.30 17.28
N ASP A 312 -1.48 10.26 15.97
CA ASP A 312 -2.19 9.38 15.06
C ASP A 312 -1.70 7.93 15.20
N PHE A 313 -0.45 7.71 15.66
CA PHE A 313 0.03 6.39 16.08
C PHE A 313 -0.57 5.92 17.42
N ILE A 314 -0.98 6.82 18.32
CA ILE A 314 -1.68 6.42 19.54
C ILE A 314 -3.14 6.04 19.21
N HIS A 315 -3.84 6.88 18.44
CA HIS A 315 -5.30 6.81 18.27
C HIS A 315 -5.80 6.20 16.96
N GLY A 316 -4.93 5.99 15.97
CA GLY A 316 -5.30 5.45 14.67
C GLY A 316 -5.78 3.99 14.71
N PRO A 317 -6.47 3.51 13.67
CA PRO A 317 -6.85 2.10 13.56
C PRO A 317 -5.60 1.21 13.42
N GLU A 318 -5.43 0.25 14.33
CA GLU A 318 -4.52 -0.88 14.07
C GLU A 318 -5.04 -1.67 12.87
N GLY A 319 -4.14 -2.16 12.02
CA GLY A 319 -4.52 -3.13 11.01
C GLY A 319 -5.11 -4.38 11.66
N HIS A 320 -6.13 -4.97 11.03
CA HIS A 320 -6.76 -6.16 11.59
C HIS A 320 -5.77 -7.31 11.64
N ALA A 321 -5.50 -7.83 12.84
CA ALA A 321 -4.91 -9.15 12.99
C ALA A 321 -5.91 -10.13 12.38
N MET A 322 -5.43 -10.90 11.40
CA MET A 322 -6.12 -12.10 10.97
C MET A 322 -5.96 -13.16 12.05
#